data_AF-A0ABD0QI14-F1
#
_entry.id   AF-A0ABD0QI14-F1
#
_cell.length_a   1.000
_cell.length_b   1.000
_cell.length_c   1.000
_cell.angle_alpha   90.00
_cell.angle_beta   90.00
_cell.angle_gamma   90.00
#
_symmetry.space_group_name_H-M   'P 1'
#
loop_
_entity.id
_entity.type
_entity.pdbx_description
1 polymer ?
#
loop_
_entity_poly.entity_id
_entity_poly.type
_entity_poly.pdbx_seq_one_letter_code
_entity_poly.pdbx_strand_id
1 'polypeptide(L)' 'CTLLRDYISSMLGEYITALQAGVMNCSKRMCNAEGRCARRDPHSGYMIPLHDTQEALPLSDM' A
#
# COMPACT_ATOMS: atom_id res chain seq x y z
N CYS A 1 -4.46 -13.48 -22.72
CA CYS A 1 -4.98 -13.85 -21.39
C CYS A 1 -3.88 -14.28 -20.42
N THR A 2 -2.97 -15.19 -20.78
CA THR A 2 -1.89 -15.65 -19.87
C THR A 2 -1.03 -14.50 -19.35
N LEU A 3 -0.48 -13.65 -20.23
CA LEU A 3 0.30 -12.48 -19.80
C LEU A 3 -0.44 -11.56 -18.82
N LEU A 4 -1.73 -11.31 -19.06
CA LEU A 4 -2.55 -10.49 -18.19
C LEU A 4 -2.78 -11.17 -16.83
N ARG A 5 -3.09 -12.47 -16.83
CA ARG A 5 -3.25 -13.24 -15.60
C ARG A 5 -1.97 -13.22 -14.79
N ASP A 6 -0.82 -13.46 -15.40
CA ASP A 6 0.47 -13.52 -14.71
C ASP A 6 0.81 -12.14 -14.14
N TYR A 7 0.54 -11.06 -14.87
CA TYR A 7 0.70 -9.69 -14.37
C TYR A 7 -0.25 -9.36 -13.19
N ILE A 8 -1.52 -9.76 -13.27
CA ILE A 8 -2.51 -9.59 -12.18
C ILE A 8 -2.11 -10.39 -10.94
N SER A 9 -1.64 -11.63 -11.13
CA SER A 9 -1.30 -12.53 -10.02
C SER A 9 0.06 -12.25 -9.39
N SER A 10 0.89 -11.42 -10.02
CA SER A 10 2.20 -11.00 -9.49
C SER A 10 2.21 -9.50 -9.22
N MET A 11 2.88 -8.73 -10.08
CA MET A 11 3.19 -7.32 -9.88
C MET A 11 1.97 -6.47 -9.50
N LEU A 12 0.87 -6.59 -10.26
CA LEU A 12 -0.30 -5.75 -10.02
C LEU A 12 -1.06 -6.18 -8.76
N GLY A 13 -1.19 -7.48 -8.52
CA GLY A 13 -1.89 -8.03 -7.36
C GLY A 13 -1.17 -7.70 -6.05
N GLU A 14 0.14 -7.86 -6.01
CA GLU A 14 0.99 -7.51 -4.87
C GLU A 14 0.93 -6.01 -4.58
N TYR A 15 1.05 -5.18 -5.62
CA TYR A 15 0.94 -3.73 -5.49
C TYR A 15 -0.43 -3.30 -4.94
N ILE A 16 -1.53 -3.84 -5.49
CA ILE A 16 -2.89 -3.50 -5.02
C ILE A 16 -3.08 -3.92 -3.56
N THR A 17 -2.58 -5.09 -3.17
CA THR A 17 -2.66 -5.58 -1.78
C THR A 17 -1.93 -4.64 -0.83
N ALA A 18 -0.68 -4.28 -1.13
CA ALA A 18 0.12 -3.38 -0.31
C ALA A 18 -0.48 -1.96 -0.23
N LEU A 19 -1.04 -1.48 -1.35
CA LEU A 19 -1.73 -0.20 -1.41
C LEU A 19 -2.99 -0.19 -0.55
N GLN A 20 -3.82 -1.25 -0.63
CA GLN A 20 -5.02 -1.38 0.19
C GLN A 20 -4.66 -1.38 1.69
N ALA A 21 -3.62 -2.11 2.08
CA ALA A 21 -3.14 -2.13 3.45
C ALA A 21 -2.68 -0.74 3.93
N GLY A 22 -1.93 0.01 3.11
CA GLY A 22 -1.52 1.38 3.41
C GLY A 22 -2.70 2.34 3.55
N VAL A 23 -3.67 2.28 2.63
CA VAL A 23 -4.89 3.11 2.68
C VAL A 23 -5.72 2.80 3.94
N MET A 24 -5.88 1.53 4.28
CA MET A 24 -6.60 1.10 5.48
C MET A 24 -5.89 1.56 6.75
N ASN A 25 -4.56 1.45 6.80
CA ASN A 25 -3.76 1.94 7.92
C ASN A 25 -3.95 3.46 8.11
N CYS A 26 -3.92 4.22 7.01
CA CYS A 26 -4.13 5.66 7.05
C CYS A 26 -5.54 6.01 7.55
N SER A 27 -6.58 5.36 7.03
CA SER A 27 -7.96 5.56 7.49
C SER A 27 -8.11 5.29 8.99
N LYS A 28 -7.56 4.17 9.48
CA LYS A 28 -7.59 3.82 10.91
C LYS A 28 -6.88 4.86 11.77
N ARG A 29 -5.68 5.32 11.38
CA ARG A 29 -4.83 6.20 12.19
C ARG A 29 -5.25 7.67 12.14
N MET A 30 -5.72 8.15 10.98
CA MET A 30 -5.95 9.57 10.73
C MET A 30 -7.43 9.94 10.65
N CYS A 31 -8.32 8.97 10.45
CA CYS A 31 -9.75 9.21 10.22
C CYS A 31 -10.66 8.32 11.07
N ASN A 32 -10.13 7.71 12.14
CA ASN A 32 -10.88 6.78 13.02
C ASN A 32 -11.62 5.65 12.27
N ALA A 33 -11.10 5.22 11.12
CA ALA A 33 -11.75 4.27 10.20
C ALA A 33 -13.10 4.72 9.60
N GLU A 34 -13.47 6.00 9.73
CA GLU A 34 -14.72 6.59 9.22
C GLU A 34 -14.50 7.54 8.03
N GLY A 35 -13.28 7.63 7.53
CA GLY A 35 -12.92 8.54 6.46
C GLY A 35 -11.80 8.02 5.57
N ARG A 36 -11.51 8.79 4.51
CA ARG A 36 -10.43 8.51 3.56
C ARG A 36 -9.35 9.56 3.71
N CYS A 37 -8.11 9.11 3.72
CA CYS A 37 -6.98 10.01 3.61
C CYS A 37 -6.92 10.63 2.22
N ALA A 38 -6.68 11.93 2.17
CA ALA A 38 -6.39 12.69 0.96
C ALA A 38 -5.07 13.45 1.15
N ARG A 39 -4.42 13.80 0.04
CA ARG A 39 -3.24 14.65 0.09
C ARG A 39 -3.61 16.02 0.66
N ARG A 40 -2.77 16.55 1.55
CA ARG A 40 -2.91 17.93 2.04
C ARG A 40 -2.63 18.94 0.93
N ASP A 41 -1.55 18.70 0.18
CA ASP A 41 -1.26 19.41 -1.08
C ASP A 41 -1.46 18.44 -2.26
N PRO A 42 -2.47 18.67 -3.12
CA PRO A 42 -2.71 17.86 -4.31
C PRO A 42 -1.48 17.72 -5.24
N HIS A 43 -0.59 18.70 -5.27
CA HIS A 43 0.55 18.75 -6.20
C HIS A 43 1.85 18.13 -5.67
N SER A 44 1.92 17.77 -4.38
CA SER A 44 3.13 17.30 -3.68
C SER A 44 3.77 16.00 -4.19
N GLY A 45 3.17 15.29 -5.14
CA GLY A 45 3.65 13.96 -5.58
C GLY A 45 3.47 12.84 -4.53
N TYR A 46 3.23 13.17 -3.25
CA TYR A 46 3.23 12.25 -2.13
C TYR A 46 2.12 11.20 -2.16
N MET A 47 2.47 9.91 -2.14
CA MET A 47 1.51 8.80 -2.10
C MET A 47 1.42 8.22 -0.69
N ILE A 48 0.29 7.55 -0.38
CA ILE A 48 0.18 6.75 0.84
C ILE A 48 1.26 5.67 0.76
N PRO A 49 2.13 5.53 1.78
CA PRO A 49 3.14 4.49 1.78
C PRO A 49 2.50 3.12 1.61
N LEU A 50 3.06 2.29 0.74
CA LEU A 50 2.68 0.89 0.66
C LEU A 50 3.00 0.27 2.01
N HIS A 51 2.02 -0.43 2.58
CA HIS A 51 2.28 -1.17 3.81
C HIS A 51 2.85 -2.51 3.40
N ASP A 52 4.08 -2.80 3.85
CA ASP A 52 4.75 -4.05 3.52
C ASP A 52 3.87 -5.22 3.94
N THR A 53 3.51 -6.07 2.97
CA THR A 53 3.16 -7.47 3.25
C THR A 53 4.40 -8.32 3.53
N GLN A 54 5.57 -7.68 3.64
CA GLN A 54 6.86 -8.32 3.84
C GLN A 54 7.64 -7.67 5.00
N GLU A 55 7.01 -7.62 6.18
CA GLU A 55 7.75 -7.66 7.45
C GLU A 55 8.28 -9.09 7.66
N ALA A 56 9.15 -9.52 6.75
CA ALA A 56 9.92 -10.75 6.81
C ALA A 56 11.22 -10.56 6.02
N LEU A 57 11.94 -9.48 6.29
CA LEU A 57 13.38 -9.46 6.14
C LEU A 57 13.95 -9.40 7.56
N PRO A 58 14.70 -10.41 8.01
CA PRO A 58 15.26 -10.41 9.34
C PRO A 58 16.24 -9.24 9.43
N LEU A 59 16.00 -8.36 10.40
CA LEU A 59 17.02 -7.43 10.86
C LEU A 59 18.10 -8.29 11.56
N SER A 60 19.02 -8.83 10.78
CA SER A 60 20.31 -9.30 11.30
C SER A 60 21.17 -8.08 11.58
N ASP A 61 21.59 -7.98 12.85
CA ASP A 61 22.68 -7.18 13.42
C ASP A 61 23.53 -6.32 12.46
N MET A 62 23.64 -5.02 12.77
CA MET A 62 24.89 -4.25 12.91
C MET A 62 24.61 -2.88 13.55
#